data_AF-A0A0L0AQS1-F1
#
_entry.id   AF-A0A0L0AQS1-F1
#
_cell.length_a   1.000
_cell.length_b   1.000
_cell.length_c   1.000
_cell.angle_alpha   90.00
_cell.angle_beta   90.00
_cell.angle_gamma   90.00
#
_symmetry.space_group_name_H-M   'P 1'
#
loop_
_entity.id
_entity.type
_entity.pdbx_description
1 polymer ?
#
loop_
_entity_poly.entity_id
_entity_poly.type
_entity_poly.pdbx_seq_one_letter_code
_entity_poly.pdbx_strand_id
1 'polypeptide(L)'
;MAGFQTFINGTSFDVLNAMSFTYVIDVIDTSGAGSRSYPSQSMNYSAYLLNNFSATTYQARNYSVTVSGNTVSWDVPNAVKIVVFAVPKQGADTGYGGFSYYDYPGGQRTIKLAPDFVPFNLVQVIDIGAGPGDLETVVPLNKGMVAFHRALNMSINQYDQIVWEQVSGNGRHVIRVTNNPYGGRLYVFSDMLLNIPAGGFYMYRDGQMVWHSNCLPLNLRQMPGGDIDSDSPLAVASNVSANLFLRQDPQYPTGYENRQCAAAGYVNGRWRATIAATFSSRYISDPREGESIRPWAVGGYPGYIETTVYDDYYRAALGV
;
A
#
# COMPACT_ATOMS: atom_id res chain seq x y z
N MET A 1 9.65 40.90 -3.04
CA MET A 1 9.74 39.45 -2.76
C MET A 1 10.88 38.90 -3.61
N ALA A 2 12.01 38.56 -3.00
CA ALA A 2 13.07 37.83 -3.68
C ALA A 2 12.77 36.34 -3.51
N GLY A 3 12.38 35.68 -4.60
CA GLY A 3 12.26 34.22 -4.63
C GLY A 3 13.63 33.61 -4.89
N PHE A 4 13.98 32.57 -4.14
CA PHE A 4 15.12 31.72 -4.47
C PHE A 4 14.68 30.69 -5.51
N GLN A 5 15.27 30.73 -6.70
CA GLN A 5 15.09 29.71 -7.72
C GLN A 5 16.41 28.94 -7.85
N THR A 6 16.37 27.64 -7.60
CA THR A 6 17.50 26.74 -7.86
C THR A 6 17.13 25.81 -9.01
N PHE A 7 18.00 25.72 -10.00
CA PHE A 7 17.90 24.76 -11.08
C PHE A 7 18.85 23.61 -10.76
N ILE A 8 18.30 22.42 -10.57
CA ILE A 8 19.08 21.22 -10.29
C ILE A 8 19.20 20.45 -11.60
N ASN A 9 20.42 20.26 -12.07
CA ASN A 9 20.66 19.48 -13.28
C ASN A 9 20.17 18.03 -13.08
N GLY A 10 19.45 17.48 -14.05
CA GLY A 10 18.90 16.13 -13.99
C GLY A 10 17.52 16.01 -13.31
N THR A 11 16.92 17.10 -12.82
CA THR A 11 15.53 17.08 -12.30
C THR A 11 14.56 17.63 -13.35
N SER A 12 13.91 16.76 -14.12
CA SER A 12 12.83 17.14 -15.05
C SER A 12 11.45 17.20 -14.39
N PHE A 13 11.40 17.05 -13.06
CA PHE A 13 10.21 16.84 -12.25
C PHE A 13 10.14 17.86 -11.13
N ASP A 14 8.92 18.23 -10.71
CA ASP A 14 8.70 19.08 -9.54
C ASP A 14 8.95 18.27 -8.25
N VAL A 15 10.24 18.09 -7.97
CA VAL A 15 10.79 17.36 -6.82
C VAL A 15 10.19 17.85 -5.50
N LEU A 16 9.81 19.13 -5.40
CA LEU A 16 9.28 19.72 -4.18
C LEU A 16 7.80 19.39 -3.95
N ASN A 17 7.01 19.26 -5.01
CA ASN A 17 5.61 18.84 -4.93
C ASN A 17 5.44 17.32 -4.89
N ALA A 18 6.46 16.58 -5.30
CA ALA A 18 6.49 15.11 -5.23
C ALA A 18 6.68 14.54 -3.83
N MET A 19 7.29 15.31 -2.94
CA MET A 19 7.50 14.88 -1.56
C MET A 19 6.25 15.15 -0.76
N SER A 20 5.53 14.06 -0.48
CA SER A 20 4.40 14.03 0.43
C SER A 20 4.84 14.48 1.84
N PHE A 21 3.98 15.25 2.51
CA PHE A 21 4.12 15.57 3.94
C PHE A 21 3.91 14.35 4.85
N THR A 22 3.43 13.26 4.27
CA THR A 22 3.13 12.01 4.96
C THR A 22 3.93 10.91 4.31
N TYR A 23 4.86 10.32 5.08
CA TYR A 23 5.75 9.28 4.61
C TYR A 23 5.26 7.91 5.08
N VAL A 24 5.21 6.92 4.19
CA VAL A 24 5.17 5.52 4.60
C VAL A 24 6.60 5.10 4.92
N ILE A 25 6.84 4.74 6.18
CA ILE A 25 8.20 4.50 6.70
C ILE A 25 8.47 3.03 7.00
N ASP A 26 7.41 2.24 7.15
CA ASP A 26 7.51 0.84 7.49
C ASP A 26 6.26 0.08 7.02
N VAL A 27 6.47 -1.17 6.62
CA VAL A 27 5.43 -2.14 6.33
C VAL A 27 5.82 -3.43 7.03
N ILE A 28 5.07 -3.79 8.06
CA ILE A 28 5.38 -4.90 8.96
C ILE A 28 4.45 -6.07 8.63
N ASP A 29 5.04 -7.18 8.16
CA ASP A 29 4.39 -8.48 8.10
C ASP A 29 4.45 -9.15 9.48
N THR A 30 3.29 -9.32 10.14
CA THR A 30 3.28 -9.78 11.54
C THR A 30 2.04 -10.57 11.94
N SER A 31 2.14 -11.29 13.06
CA SER A 31 1.06 -11.98 13.77
C SER A 31 1.40 -12.06 15.26
N GLY A 32 0.39 -12.20 16.12
CA GLY A 32 0.51 -12.18 17.57
C GLY A 32 0.71 -10.78 18.14
N ALA A 33 1.21 -10.71 19.37
CA ALA A 33 1.54 -9.46 20.04
C ALA A 33 2.99 -9.02 19.75
N GLY A 34 3.20 -7.72 19.55
CA GLY A 34 4.53 -7.16 19.32
C GLY A 34 4.55 -5.64 19.30
N SER A 35 5.74 -5.07 19.19
CA SER A 35 5.92 -3.62 19.06
C SER A 35 7.20 -3.26 18.30
N ARG A 36 7.25 -2.03 17.78
CA ARG A 36 8.41 -1.43 17.12
C ARG A 36 8.47 0.06 17.45
N SER A 37 9.66 0.55 17.78
CA SER A 37 9.92 1.97 18.06
C SER A 37 10.72 2.62 16.94
N TYR A 38 10.40 3.87 16.63
CA TYR A 38 11.03 4.64 15.55
C TYR A 38 11.88 5.78 16.11
N PRO A 39 13.02 6.11 15.48
CA PRO A 39 14.02 7.00 16.09
C PRO A 39 13.61 8.49 16.13
N SER A 40 12.78 8.95 15.19
CA SER A 40 12.54 10.39 15.01
C SER A 40 11.46 10.94 15.95
N GLN A 41 11.87 11.75 16.92
CA GLN A 41 10.94 12.45 17.82
C GLN A 41 10.20 13.63 17.15
N SER A 42 10.68 14.10 16.00
CA SER A 42 10.10 15.23 15.24
C SER A 42 8.91 14.84 14.37
N MET A 43 8.46 13.58 14.44
CA MET A 43 7.35 13.05 13.65
C MET A 43 6.20 12.61 14.56
N ASN A 44 4.98 12.78 14.07
CA ASN A 44 3.78 12.10 14.54
C ASN A 44 3.64 10.78 13.79
N TYR A 45 3.43 9.70 14.52
CA TYR A 45 3.27 8.37 13.96
C TYR A 45 1.80 7.97 13.95
N SER A 46 1.40 7.26 12.90
CA SER A 46 0.13 6.54 12.84
C SER A 46 0.34 5.18 12.18
N ALA A 47 -0.51 4.21 12.48
CA ALA A 47 -0.39 2.87 11.93
C ALA A 47 -1.76 2.29 11.59
N TYR A 48 -1.84 1.58 10.47
CA TYR A 48 -3.08 1.01 9.95
C TYR A 48 -2.83 -0.39 9.38
N LEU A 49 -3.86 -1.24 9.47
CA LEU A 49 -3.85 -2.55 8.82
C LEU A 49 -4.16 -2.38 7.33
N LEU A 50 -3.29 -2.90 6.47
CA LEU A 50 -3.47 -2.89 5.02
C LEU A 50 -4.31 -4.06 4.52
N ASN A 51 -4.23 -5.18 5.23
CA ASN A 51 -5.05 -6.37 5.02
C ASN A 51 -5.33 -7.01 6.38
N ASN A 52 -6.46 -7.72 6.51
CA ASN A 52 -6.75 -8.43 7.75
C ASN A 52 -7.40 -9.80 7.54
N PHE A 53 -7.77 -10.17 6.32
CA PHE A 53 -8.66 -11.32 6.14
C PHE A 53 -7.90 -12.57 5.69
N SER A 54 -7.88 -13.56 6.58
CA SER A 54 -7.55 -14.95 6.22
C SER A 54 -8.53 -15.96 6.81
N ALA A 55 -9.72 -15.52 7.25
CA ALA A 55 -10.61 -16.37 8.03
C ALA A 55 -11.78 -16.92 7.22
N THR A 56 -11.75 -18.22 6.93
CA THR A 56 -12.94 -19.03 6.67
C THR A 56 -13.65 -19.45 7.97
N THR A 57 -13.11 -19.09 9.14
CA THR A 57 -13.50 -19.67 10.43
C THR A 57 -14.30 -18.72 11.34
N TYR A 58 -15.09 -19.33 12.22
CA TYR A 58 -16.07 -18.70 13.12
C TYR A 58 -15.50 -17.79 14.24
N GLN A 59 -14.19 -17.69 14.40
CA GLN A 59 -13.63 -16.97 15.54
C GLN A 59 -13.64 -15.45 15.31
N ALA A 60 -14.22 -14.71 16.26
CA ALA A 60 -14.10 -13.26 16.30
C ALA A 60 -12.61 -12.90 16.45
N ARG A 61 -12.08 -12.18 15.46
CA ARG A 61 -10.69 -11.73 15.45
C ARG A 61 -10.66 -10.28 15.90
N ASN A 62 -10.19 -10.05 17.12
CA ASN A 62 -9.94 -8.71 17.63
C ASN A 62 -8.56 -8.27 17.17
N TYR A 63 -8.48 -7.18 16.42
CA TYR A 63 -7.21 -6.57 16.01
C TYR A 63 -6.98 -5.33 16.86
N SER A 64 -5.80 -5.23 17.47
CA SER A 64 -5.36 -4.02 18.17
C SER A 64 -4.09 -3.51 17.50
N VAL A 65 -4.13 -2.26 17.03
CA VAL A 65 -2.93 -1.51 16.62
C VAL A 65 -3.02 -0.16 17.32
N THR A 66 -2.02 0.14 18.14
CA THR A 66 -1.96 1.36 18.94
C THR A 66 -0.64 2.07 18.72
N VAL A 67 -0.68 3.39 18.79
CA VAL A 67 0.51 4.22 18.68
C VAL A 67 0.64 5.07 19.95
N SER A 68 1.78 4.95 20.62
CA SER A 68 2.11 5.76 21.79
C SER A 68 3.49 6.39 21.60
N GLY A 69 3.53 7.71 21.46
CA GLY A 69 4.74 8.44 21.11
C GLY A 69 5.31 7.97 19.77
N ASN A 70 6.50 7.39 19.80
CA ASN A 70 7.21 6.84 18.66
C ASN A 70 7.14 5.30 18.58
N THR A 71 6.28 4.66 19.37
CA THR A 71 6.14 3.21 19.42
C THR A 71 4.80 2.77 18.86
N VAL A 72 4.85 1.87 17.89
CA VAL A 72 3.68 1.18 17.35
C VAL A 72 3.63 -0.20 17.98
N SER A 73 2.50 -0.53 18.61
CA SER A 73 2.25 -1.82 19.26
C SER A 73 1.05 -2.49 18.61
N TRP A 74 1.10 -3.81 18.47
CA TRP A 74 0.03 -4.59 17.87
C TRP A 74 -0.26 -5.87 18.66
N ASP A 75 -1.50 -6.33 18.55
CA ASP A 75 -1.95 -7.67 18.92
C ASP A 75 -2.94 -8.14 17.85
N VAL A 76 -2.50 -9.08 17.01
CA VAL A 76 -3.22 -9.49 15.81
C VAL A 76 -3.27 -11.02 15.69
N PRO A 77 -4.44 -11.65 15.59
CA PRO A 77 -4.59 -13.10 15.72
C PRO A 77 -4.14 -13.90 14.50
N ASN A 78 -3.73 -13.24 13.41
CA ASN A 78 -3.24 -13.86 12.18
C ASN A 78 -2.21 -12.97 11.49
N ALA A 79 -1.57 -13.52 10.46
CA ALA A 79 -0.71 -12.77 9.57
C ALA A 79 -1.46 -11.58 8.94
N VAL A 80 -0.92 -10.38 9.14
CA VAL A 80 -1.41 -9.11 8.59
C VAL A 80 -0.23 -8.23 8.18
N LYS A 81 -0.51 -7.23 7.35
CA LYS A 81 0.38 -6.11 7.05
C LYS A 81 -0.05 -4.87 7.83
N ILE A 82 0.85 -4.33 8.65
CA ILE A 82 0.70 -3.02 9.28
C ILE A 82 1.54 -2.03 8.50
N VAL A 83 0.95 -0.92 8.08
CA VAL A 83 1.69 0.22 7.52
C VAL A 83 1.86 1.28 8.58
N VAL A 84 3.08 1.83 8.68
CA VAL A 84 3.38 2.94 9.58
C VAL A 84 3.67 4.20 8.79
N PHE A 85 2.99 5.26 9.18
CA PHE A 85 3.12 6.58 8.63
C PHE A 85 3.89 7.49 9.58
N ALA A 86 4.66 8.42 9.03
CA ALA A 86 5.30 9.51 9.74
C ALA A 86 4.91 10.84 9.11
N VAL A 87 4.42 11.77 9.93
CA VAL A 87 4.08 13.13 9.53
C VAL A 87 4.87 14.12 10.39
N PRO A 88 5.58 15.09 9.81
CA PRO A 88 6.29 16.11 10.59
C PRO A 88 5.38 16.82 11.59
N LYS A 89 5.85 16.95 12.84
CA LYS A 89 5.17 17.74 13.87
C LYS A 89 5.26 19.22 13.49
N GLN A 90 4.14 19.94 13.59
CA GLN A 90 4.14 21.39 13.41
C GLN A 90 5.07 22.05 14.43
N GLY A 91 5.94 22.95 13.95
CA GLY A 91 6.94 23.61 14.80
C GLY A 91 8.17 22.76 15.13
N ALA A 92 8.25 21.51 14.67
CA ALA A 92 9.41 20.66 14.92
C ALA A 92 10.59 21.02 14.02
N ASP A 93 11.79 20.83 14.58
CA ASP A 93 13.06 20.97 13.88
C ASP A 93 13.73 19.61 13.68
N THR A 94 14.64 19.53 12.72
CA THR A 94 15.45 18.34 12.49
C THR A 94 16.85 18.56 13.04
N GLY A 95 17.43 17.53 13.66
CA GLY A 95 18.84 17.52 14.01
C GLY A 95 19.76 17.25 12.82
N TYR A 96 19.23 17.23 11.59
CA TYR A 96 20.00 17.00 10.38
C TYR A 96 20.95 18.16 10.11
N GLY A 97 22.26 17.88 10.07
CA GLY A 97 23.31 18.87 9.81
C GLY A 97 23.43 19.32 8.35
N GLY A 98 22.59 18.81 7.44
CA GLY A 98 22.58 19.16 6.02
C GLY A 98 21.44 20.09 5.63
N PHE A 99 21.18 20.20 4.31
CA PHE A 99 20.06 21.00 3.81
C PHE A 99 18.72 20.42 4.26
N SER A 100 17.94 21.22 4.99
CA SER A 100 16.58 20.89 5.38
C SER A 100 15.63 21.90 4.77
N TYR A 101 14.58 21.43 4.10
CA TYR A 101 13.52 22.30 3.62
C TYR A 101 12.41 22.36 4.66
N TYR A 102 11.95 23.57 4.95
CA TYR A 102 10.87 23.82 5.90
C TYR A 102 9.70 24.49 5.20
N ASP A 103 8.51 24.15 5.67
CA ASP A 103 7.29 24.89 5.41
C ASP A 103 6.90 25.69 6.66
N TYR A 104 6.03 26.68 6.51
CA TYR A 104 5.56 27.53 7.61
C TYR A 104 4.03 27.49 7.77
N PRO A 105 3.42 26.31 7.93
CA PRO A 105 1.98 26.21 8.19
C PRO A 105 1.64 26.93 9.49
N GLY A 106 0.67 27.85 9.42
CA GLY A 106 0.27 28.67 10.57
C GLY A 106 1.40 29.55 11.13
N GLY A 107 2.42 29.89 10.32
CA GLY A 107 3.57 30.69 10.74
C GLY A 107 4.63 29.93 11.55
N GLN A 108 4.49 28.61 11.73
CA GLN A 108 5.44 27.78 12.48
C GLN A 108 6.34 26.98 11.55
N ARG A 109 7.66 27.09 11.75
CA ARG A 109 8.67 26.34 11.00
C ARG A 109 8.46 24.84 11.20
N THR A 110 8.16 24.13 10.13
CA THR A 110 7.82 22.70 10.12
C THR A 110 8.64 22.00 9.06
N ILE A 111 9.29 20.88 9.39
CA ILE A 111 10.10 20.11 8.43
C ILE A 111 9.21 19.71 7.25
N LYS A 112 9.64 20.03 6.03
CA LYS A 112 9.03 19.53 4.79
C LYS A 112 9.87 18.41 4.17
N LEU A 113 11.20 18.50 4.31
CA LEU A 113 12.16 17.62 3.63
C LEU A 113 13.38 17.38 4.54
N ALA A 114 13.31 16.31 5.33
CA ALA A 114 14.41 15.72 6.10
C ALA A 114 13.97 14.37 6.70
N PRO A 115 13.71 13.34 5.88
CA PRO A 115 13.40 12.03 6.42
C PRO A 115 14.66 11.44 7.07
N ASP A 116 14.54 10.98 8.31
CA ASP A 116 15.60 10.26 9.05
C ASP A 116 15.60 8.75 8.68
N PHE A 117 14.92 8.39 7.60
CA PHE A 117 14.63 7.03 7.16
C PHE A 117 14.53 7.00 5.63
N VAL A 118 14.66 5.81 5.05
CA VAL A 118 14.31 5.60 3.63
C VAL A 118 12.80 5.44 3.56
N PRO A 119 12.04 6.37 2.95
CA PRO A 119 10.61 6.17 2.78
C PRO A 119 10.36 5.03 1.78
N PHE A 120 9.16 4.45 1.80
CA PHE A 120 8.75 3.54 0.74
C PHE A 120 8.68 4.30 -0.58
N ASN A 121 9.47 3.88 -1.57
CA ASN A 121 9.50 4.44 -2.91
C ASN A 121 9.05 3.40 -3.93
N LEU A 122 8.53 3.86 -5.07
CA LEU A 122 8.23 2.99 -6.20
C LEU A 122 9.53 2.33 -6.68
N VAL A 123 9.56 1.00 -6.72
CA VAL A 123 10.73 0.22 -7.11
C VAL A 123 10.47 -0.67 -8.31
N GLN A 124 9.21 -0.95 -8.64
CA GLN A 124 8.86 -1.73 -9.82
C GLN A 124 7.44 -1.43 -10.27
N VAL A 125 7.23 -1.44 -11.58
CA VAL A 125 5.91 -1.51 -12.21
C VAL A 125 5.87 -2.76 -13.07
N ILE A 126 4.82 -3.56 -12.92
CA ILE A 126 4.67 -4.85 -13.61
C ILE A 126 3.29 -4.89 -14.27
N ASP A 127 3.25 -5.04 -15.59
CA ASP A 127 2.02 -5.35 -16.31
C ASP A 127 1.88 -6.87 -16.43
N ILE A 128 0.72 -7.40 -16.06
CA ILE A 128 0.44 -8.83 -16.05
C ILE A 128 -0.78 -9.16 -16.89
N GLY A 129 -0.68 -10.26 -17.66
CA GLY A 129 -1.82 -10.85 -18.37
C GLY A 129 -2.76 -11.58 -17.42
N ALA A 130 -3.91 -12.03 -17.90
CA ALA A 130 -4.83 -12.85 -17.12
C ALA A 130 -4.22 -14.21 -16.74
N GLY A 131 -4.60 -14.71 -15.57
CA GLY A 131 -4.19 -16.01 -15.04
C GLY A 131 -3.38 -15.91 -13.74
N PRO A 132 -3.33 -17.02 -12.97
CA PRO A 132 -2.49 -17.13 -11.77
C PRO A 132 -1.02 -17.30 -12.14
N GLY A 133 -0.12 -16.99 -11.20
CA GLY A 133 1.32 -17.15 -11.40
C GLY A 133 2.17 -16.45 -10.35
N ASP A 134 3.46 -16.75 -10.36
CA ASP A 134 4.45 -16.12 -9.47
C ASP A 134 5.19 -15.01 -10.21
N LEU A 135 5.26 -13.83 -9.59
CA LEU A 135 5.96 -12.65 -10.10
C LEU A 135 7.12 -12.32 -9.17
N GLU A 136 8.35 -12.57 -9.63
CA GLU A 136 9.54 -12.17 -8.86
C GLU A 136 9.67 -10.64 -8.87
N THR A 137 9.83 -10.06 -7.68
CA THR A 137 10.07 -8.62 -7.56
C THR A 137 11.57 -8.33 -7.47
N VAL A 138 11.96 -7.08 -7.67
CA VAL A 138 13.34 -6.63 -7.42
C VAL A 138 13.70 -6.51 -5.94
N VAL A 139 12.73 -6.67 -5.03
CA VAL A 139 12.87 -6.36 -3.62
C VAL A 139 13.48 -7.54 -2.86
N PRO A 140 14.64 -7.36 -2.18
CA PRO A 140 15.25 -8.42 -1.38
C PRO A 140 14.45 -8.68 -0.09
N LEU A 141 14.57 -9.89 0.48
CA LEU A 141 13.79 -10.29 1.66
C LEU A 141 14.07 -9.49 2.94
N ASN A 142 15.23 -8.83 3.03
CA ASN A 142 15.58 -7.96 4.16
C ASN A 142 15.00 -6.54 4.04
N LYS A 143 14.23 -6.26 2.99
CA LYS A 143 13.53 -5.00 2.76
C LYS A 143 12.03 -5.20 2.86
N GLY A 144 11.31 -4.18 3.31
CA GLY A 144 9.86 -4.19 3.35
C GLY A 144 9.27 -4.06 1.95
N MET A 145 8.11 -4.67 1.71
CA MET A 145 7.41 -4.61 0.43
C MET A 145 5.92 -4.39 0.63
N VAL A 146 5.36 -3.50 -0.18
CA VAL A 146 3.92 -3.39 -0.40
C VAL A 146 3.65 -3.18 -1.88
N ALA A 147 2.55 -3.76 -2.36
CA ALA A 147 2.16 -3.63 -3.76
C ALA A 147 0.69 -3.25 -3.89
N PHE A 148 0.39 -2.52 -4.96
CA PHE A 148 -0.95 -2.06 -5.33
C PHE A 148 -1.27 -2.50 -6.74
N HIS A 149 -2.51 -2.86 -7.01
CA HIS A 149 -2.94 -3.34 -8.32
C HIS A 149 -4.16 -2.58 -8.84
N ARG A 150 -4.28 -2.52 -10.16
CA ARG A 150 -5.46 -1.99 -10.86
C ARG A 150 -5.63 -2.60 -12.25
N ALA A 151 -6.83 -2.45 -12.80
CA ALA A 151 -7.08 -2.70 -14.21
C ALA A 151 -6.38 -1.66 -15.11
N LEU A 152 -5.88 -2.10 -16.26
CA LEU A 152 -5.20 -1.25 -17.24
C LEU A 152 -6.15 -0.55 -18.22
N ASN A 153 -7.31 -1.15 -18.49
CA ASN A 153 -8.12 -0.77 -19.65
C ASN A 153 -9.34 0.07 -19.26
N MET A 154 -9.37 1.32 -19.73
CA MET A 154 -10.51 2.24 -19.55
C MET A 154 -11.71 1.90 -20.44
N SER A 155 -11.53 1.12 -21.49
CA SER A 155 -12.62 0.74 -22.41
C SER A 155 -13.52 -0.36 -21.87
N ILE A 156 -13.10 -1.03 -20.79
CA ILE A 156 -13.85 -2.14 -20.21
C ILE A 156 -14.33 -1.70 -18.84
N ASN A 157 -15.64 -1.68 -18.66
CA ASN A 157 -16.34 -1.35 -17.43
C ASN A 157 -16.11 -2.43 -16.36
N GLN A 158 -14.87 -2.61 -15.90
CA GLN A 158 -14.46 -3.76 -15.09
C GLN A 158 -13.42 -3.41 -14.02
N TYR A 159 -13.43 -4.21 -12.96
CA TYR A 159 -12.34 -4.30 -11.99
C TYR A 159 -11.34 -5.38 -12.40
N ASP A 160 -10.10 -5.31 -11.91
CA ASP A 160 -9.08 -6.33 -12.13
C ASP A 160 -9.28 -7.61 -11.30
N GLN A 161 -9.82 -7.46 -10.09
CA GLN A 161 -10.08 -8.55 -9.13
C GLN A 161 -8.83 -9.37 -8.78
N ILE A 162 -7.66 -8.72 -8.74
CA ILE A 162 -6.40 -9.42 -8.48
C ILE A 162 -6.30 -9.76 -6.98
N VAL A 163 -6.09 -11.04 -6.69
CA VAL A 163 -5.77 -11.54 -5.34
C VAL A 163 -4.39 -12.16 -5.37
N TRP A 164 -3.52 -11.74 -4.43
CA TRP A 164 -2.18 -12.30 -4.32
C TRP A 164 -1.74 -12.47 -2.86
N GLU A 165 -0.73 -13.31 -2.66
CA GLU A 165 0.02 -13.44 -1.41
C GLU A 165 1.51 -13.17 -1.65
N GLN A 166 2.18 -12.62 -0.64
CA GLN A 166 3.64 -12.41 -0.69
C GLN A 166 4.33 -13.68 -0.20
N VAL A 167 5.17 -14.24 -1.04
CA VAL A 167 6.00 -15.40 -0.73
C VAL A 167 7.47 -15.07 -0.93
N SER A 168 8.36 -15.95 -0.49
CA SER A 168 9.80 -15.81 -0.71
C SER A 168 10.26 -16.73 -1.83
N GLY A 169 11.17 -16.22 -2.67
CA GLY A 169 11.80 -17.00 -3.74
C GLY A 169 13.14 -16.38 -4.13
N ASN A 170 14.18 -17.19 -4.30
CA ASN A 170 15.52 -16.74 -4.73
C ASN A 170 16.10 -15.56 -3.93
N GLY A 171 15.81 -15.47 -2.63
CA GLY A 171 16.28 -14.36 -1.77
C GLY A 171 15.53 -13.03 -1.96
N ARG A 172 14.41 -13.03 -2.70
CA ARG A 172 13.57 -11.87 -2.98
C ARG A 172 12.11 -12.13 -2.59
N HIS A 173 11.35 -11.04 -2.48
CA HIS A 173 9.90 -11.12 -2.38
C HIS A 173 9.30 -11.49 -3.74
N VAL A 174 8.34 -12.40 -3.72
CA VAL A 174 7.58 -12.86 -4.87
C VAL A 174 6.11 -12.58 -4.61
N ILE A 175 5.42 -12.04 -5.60
CA ILE A 175 3.97 -11.85 -5.57
C ILE A 175 3.34 -13.08 -6.23
N ARG A 176 2.74 -13.96 -5.43
CA ARG A 176 1.99 -15.12 -5.92
C ARG A 176 0.55 -14.73 -6.16
N VAL A 177 0.20 -14.58 -7.43
CA VAL A 177 -1.15 -14.25 -7.87
C VAL A 177 -2.01 -15.51 -7.87
N THR A 178 -3.05 -15.51 -7.03
CA THR A 178 -3.98 -16.63 -6.86
C THR A 178 -5.29 -16.43 -7.61
N ASN A 179 -5.67 -15.17 -7.87
CA ASN A 179 -6.81 -14.83 -8.72
C ASN A 179 -6.44 -13.61 -9.57
N ASN A 180 -6.69 -13.69 -10.88
CA ASN A 180 -6.44 -12.61 -11.82
C ASN A 180 -7.17 -12.87 -13.15
N PRO A 181 -8.49 -12.65 -13.19
CA PRO A 181 -9.31 -13.02 -14.34
C PRO A 181 -9.04 -12.19 -15.60
N TYR A 182 -8.52 -10.96 -15.45
CA TYR A 182 -8.45 -10.00 -16.56
C TYR A 182 -7.06 -9.42 -16.83
N GLY A 183 -6.06 -9.71 -15.98
CA GLY A 183 -4.79 -8.99 -16.00
C GLY A 183 -4.89 -7.61 -15.37
N GLY A 184 -3.75 -6.92 -15.30
CA GLY A 184 -3.67 -5.60 -14.69
C GLY A 184 -2.25 -5.09 -14.56
N ARG A 185 -2.09 -4.02 -13.78
CA ARG A 185 -0.81 -3.42 -13.43
C ARG A 185 -0.58 -3.49 -11.94
N LEU A 186 0.63 -3.86 -11.54
CA LEU A 186 1.11 -3.82 -10.17
C LEU A 186 2.15 -2.70 -10.01
N TYR A 187 2.02 -1.95 -8.92
CA TYR A 187 2.99 -0.97 -8.45
C TYR A 187 3.62 -1.52 -7.17
N VAL A 188 4.91 -1.78 -7.19
CA VAL A 188 5.66 -2.32 -6.05
C VAL A 188 6.46 -1.21 -5.39
N PHE A 189 6.31 -1.08 -4.09
CA PHE A 189 7.01 -0.10 -3.26
C PHE A 189 7.85 -0.79 -2.18
N SER A 190 9.00 -0.19 -1.85
CA SER A 190 9.93 -0.70 -0.84
C SER A 190 10.79 0.40 -0.21
N ASP A 191 11.33 0.14 0.98
CA ASP A 191 12.28 0.99 1.72
C ASP A 191 13.72 0.91 1.13
N MET A 192 13.84 1.02 -0.18
CA MET A 192 15.11 1.03 -0.90
C MET A 192 15.14 2.10 -1.98
N LEU A 193 16.36 2.45 -2.40
CA LEU A 193 16.62 3.42 -3.46
C LEU A 193 17.03 2.68 -4.73
N LEU A 194 16.51 3.12 -5.87
CA LEU A 194 16.82 2.59 -7.20
C LEU A 194 17.16 3.73 -8.15
N ASN A 195 17.93 3.41 -9.20
CA ASN A 195 18.28 4.34 -10.27
C ASN A 195 18.79 5.70 -9.74
N ILE A 196 19.80 5.64 -8.86
CA ILE A 196 20.45 6.83 -8.31
C ILE A 196 21.05 7.62 -9.48
N PRO A 197 20.55 8.83 -9.79
CA PRO A 197 21.04 9.58 -10.94
C PRO A 197 22.48 10.04 -10.70
N ALA A 198 23.21 10.34 -11.79
CA ALA A 198 24.57 10.90 -11.70
C ALA A 198 24.61 12.35 -11.20
N GLY A 199 23.50 13.10 -11.36
CA GLY A 199 23.30 14.43 -10.82
C GLY A 199 21.87 14.62 -10.37
N GLY A 200 21.66 15.45 -9.33
CA GLY A 200 20.33 15.64 -8.75
C GLY A 200 20.39 16.17 -7.32
N PHE A 201 19.25 16.11 -6.65
CA PHE A 201 19.15 16.38 -5.21
C PHE A 201 19.25 15.06 -4.44
N TYR A 202 20.08 15.02 -3.41
CA TYR A 202 20.30 13.83 -2.60
C TYR A 202 20.23 14.19 -1.13
N MET A 203 19.65 13.29 -0.35
CA MET A 203 19.59 13.40 1.10
C MET A 203 20.38 12.27 1.71
N TYR A 204 21.22 12.63 2.69
CA TYR A 204 22.01 11.68 3.44
C TYR A 204 21.61 11.74 4.90
N ARG A 205 21.73 10.62 5.59
CA ARG A 205 21.63 10.53 7.04
C ARG A 205 22.74 9.61 7.51
N ASP A 206 23.56 10.07 8.44
CA ASP A 206 24.66 9.29 9.03
C ASP A 206 25.57 8.63 7.97
N GLY A 207 25.86 9.36 6.88
CA GLY A 207 26.71 8.91 5.78
C GLY A 207 26.03 8.01 4.75
N GLN A 208 24.76 7.66 4.92
CA GLN A 208 23.98 6.86 3.97
C GLN A 208 22.95 7.70 3.23
N MET A 209 22.79 7.48 1.92
CA MET A 209 21.73 8.14 1.15
C MET A 209 20.38 7.56 1.57
N VAL A 210 19.43 8.44 1.90
CA VAL A 210 18.06 8.05 2.31
C VAL A 210 17.00 8.42 1.29
N TRP A 211 17.33 9.31 0.36
CA TRP A 211 16.42 9.77 -0.69
C TRP A 211 17.20 10.47 -1.83
N HIS A 212 16.67 10.46 -3.06
CA HIS A 212 17.19 11.25 -4.18
C HIS A 212 16.08 11.71 -5.14
N SER A 213 16.41 12.66 -6.03
CA SER A 213 15.45 13.36 -6.91
C SER A 213 14.65 12.53 -7.89
N ASN A 214 15.01 11.26 -8.10
CA ASN A 214 14.27 10.34 -8.96
C ASN A 214 13.35 9.42 -8.17
N CYS A 215 13.36 9.47 -6.84
CA CYS A 215 12.45 8.68 -6.03
C CYS A 215 11.00 9.14 -6.21
N LEU A 216 10.07 8.19 -6.29
CA LEU A 216 8.63 8.42 -6.21
C LEU A 216 8.09 7.81 -4.91
N PRO A 217 7.96 8.59 -3.83
CA PRO A 217 7.46 8.11 -2.56
C PRO A 217 6.03 7.56 -2.65
N LEU A 218 5.72 6.58 -1.81
CA LEU A 218 4.39 6.01 -1.65
C LEU A 218 3.45 7.02 -0.98
N ASN A 219 2.42 7.46 -1.71
CA ASN A 219 1.34 8.30 -1.22
C ASN A 219 0.11 7.44 -0.95
N LEU A 220 0.18 6.70 0.17
CA LEU A 220 -0.86 5.78 0.58
C LEU A 220 -1.99 6.50 1.31
N ARG A 221 -3.24 6.16 0.94
CA ARG A 221 -4.44 6.58 1.67
C ARG A 221 -5.23 5.35 2.11
N GLN A 222 -5.90 5.46 3.25
CA GLN A 222 -6.81 4.40 3.70
C GLN A 222 -8.17 4.58 3.04
N MET A 223 -8.80 3.49 2.61
CA MET A 223 -10.20 3.55 2.18
C MET A 223 -11.10 3.83 3.40
N PRO A 224 -12.01 4.83 3.34
CA PRO A 224 -12.90 5.19 4.45
C PRO A 224 -14.06 4.20 4.66
N GLY A 225 -14.13 3.17 3.82
CA GLY A 225 -15.23 2.20 3.74
C GLY A 225 -16.10 2.43 2.51
N GLY A 226 -16.39 1.34 1.79
CA GLY A 226 -17.13 1.38 0.52
C GLY A 226 -16.25 1.68 -0.69
N ASP A 227 -16.87 2.19 -1.76
CA ASP A 227 -16.21 2.51 -3.02
C ASP A 227 -15.60 3.91 -2.98
N ILE A 228 -14.46 4.09 -3.66
CA ILE A 228 -13.83 5.38 -3.91
C ILE A 228 -13.83 5.63 -5.40
N ASP A 229 -14.46 6.72 -5.82
CA ASP A 229 -14.48 7.21 -7.19
C ASP A 229 -13.46 8.34 -7.37
N SER A 230 -12.81 8.36 -8.53
CA SER A 230 -11.87 9.41 -8.93
C SER A 230 -11.89 9.59 -10.44
N ASP A 231 -11.53 10.79 -10.87
CA ASP A 231 -11.25 11.06 -12.29
C ASP A 231 -9.83 10.64 -12.67
N SER A 232 -8.99 10.38 -11.67
CA SER A 232 -7.62 9.89 -11.80
C SER A 232 -7.55 8.38 -11.54
N PRO A 233 -6.65 7.64 -12.23
CA PRO A 233 -6.49 6.21 -12.01
C PRO A 233 -6.16 5.82 -10.56
N LEU A 234 -6.90 4.86 -10.02
CA LEU A 234 -6.74 4.33 -8.66
C LEU A 234 -6.14 2.92 -8.70
N ALA A 235 -5.33 2.58 -7.69
CA ALA A 235 -4.89 1.21 -7.41
C ALA A 235 -5.08 0.88 -5.92
N VAL A 236 -5.30 -0.40 -5.62
CA VAL A 236 -5.58 -0.89 -4.27
C VAL A 236 -4.58 -1.95 -3.83
N ALA A 237 -4.33 -2.02 -2.53
CA ALA A 237 -3.62 -3.13 -1.94
C ALA A 237 -4.46 -4.40 -2.04
N SER A 238 -3.82 -5.55 -2.30
CA SER A 238 -4.57 -6.81 -2.36
C SER A 238 -5.05 -7.23 -0.98
N ASN A 239 -6.34 -7.52 -0.91
CA ASN A 239 -7.02 -7.96 0.30
C ASN A 239 -8.25 -8.77 -0.10
N VAL A 240 -8.42 -9.96 0.48
CA VAL A 240 -9.74 -10.58 0.52
C VAL A 240 -10.55 -9.76 1.52
N SER A 241 -11.67 -9.21 1.12
CA SER A 241 -12.37 -8.17 1.89
C SER A 241 -13.63 -8.68 2.56
N ALA A 242 -14.23 -9.75 2.06
CA ALA A 242 -15.38 -10.37 2.71
C ALA A 242 -15.61 -11.81 2.27
N ASN A 243 -16.36 -12.53 3.11
CA ASN A 243 -17.03 -13.77 2.79
C ASN A 243 -18.51 -13.64 3.14
N LEU A 244 -19.39 -14.10 2.26
CA LEU A 244 -20.84 -14.15 2.45
C LEU A 244 -21.35 -15.52 2.04
N PHE A 245 -21.93 -16.25 3.00
CA PHE A 245 -22.58 -17.53 2.76
C PHE A 245 -24.11 -17.36 2.72
N LEU A 246 -24.66 -17.42 1.51
CA LEU A 246 -26.08 -17.31 1.22
C LEU A 246 -26.73 -18.69 1.29
N ARG A 247 -27.29 -19.03 2.46
CA ARG A 247 -28.06 -20.26 2.64
C ARG A 247 -29.32 -20.23 1.79
N GLN A 248 -29.53 -21.29 1.00
CA GLN A 248 -30.73 -21.43 0.17
C GLN A 248 -31.82 -22.25 0.87
N ASP A 249 -31.41 -23.17 1.74
CA ASP A 249 -32.31 -23.98 2.55
C ASP A 249 -32.16 -23.60 4.04
N PRO A 250 -33.24 -23.16 4.71
CA PRO A 250 -33.20 -22.84 6.14
C PRO A 250 -32.95 -24.04 7.05
N GLN A 251 -33.28 -25.26 6.61
CA GLN A 251 -33.15 -26.51 7.35
C GLN A 251 -31.83 -27.23 7.07
N TYR A 252 -31.29 -27.10 5.85
CA TYR A 252 -29.99 -27.65 5.47
C TYR A 252 -29.05 -26.52 5.09
N PRO A 253 -27.92 -26.32 5.78
CA PRO A 253 -26.96 -25.26 5.50
C PRO A 253 -26.18 -25.50 4.20
N THR A 254 -26.88 -25.49 3.08
CA THR A 254 -26.39 -25.53 1.70
C THR A 254 -26.69 -24.19 1.03
N GLY A 255 -25.88 -23.80 0.05
CA GLY A 255 -26.02 -22.48 -0.57
C GLY A 255 -24.77 -21.98 -1.26
N TYR A 256 -24.66 -20.67 -1.45
CA TYR A 256 -23.52 -20.06 -2.15
C TYR A 256 -22.56 -19.37 -1.19
N GLU A 257 -21.29 -19.74 -1.25
CA GLU A 257 -20.18 -19.00 -0.63
C GLU A 257 -19.64 -18.00 -1.65
N ASN A 258 -19.82 -16.70 -1.37
CA ASN A 258 -19.30 -15.60 -2.17
C ASN A 258 -18.13 -14.95 -1.44
N ARG A 259 -16.97 -14.87 -2.11
CA ARG A 259 -15.81 -14.15 -1.59
C ARG A 259 -15.56 -12.88 -2.38
N GLN A 260 -15.31 -11.81 -1.65
CA GLN A 260 -15.04 -10.49 -2.18
C GLN A 260 -13.58 -10.11 -1.96
N CYS A 261 -13.07 -9.26 -2.84
CA CYS A 261 -11.73 -8.72 -2.76
C CYS A 261 -11.74 -7.20 -2.94
N ALA A 262 -10.64 -6.59 -2.49
CA ALA A 262 -10.24 -5.28 -2.94
C ALA A 262 -9.93 -5.35 -4.45
N ALA A 263 -10.49 -4.42 -5.23
CA ALA A 263 -10.22 -4.34 -6.65
C ALA A 263 -10.27 -2.89 -7.13
N ALA A 264 -9.57 -2.62 -8.24
CA ALA A 264 -9.57 -1.29 -8.85
C ALA A 264 -9.69 -1.37 -10.36
N GLY A 265 -10.43 -0.43 -10.94
CA GLY A 265 -10.61 -0.37 -12.39
C GLY A 265 -11.44 0.83 -12.83
N TYR A 266 -11.86 0.82 -14.09
CA TYR A 266 -12.67 1.88 -14.67
C TYR A 266 -14.12 1.42 -14.73
N VAL A 267 -14.99 2.04 -13.94
CA VAL A 267 -16.39 1.63 -13.79
C VAL A 267 -17.30 2.85 -13.86
N ASN A 268 -18.37 2.77 -14.66
CA ASN A 268 -19.37 3.82 -14.85
C ASN A 268 -18.76 5.19 -15.24
N GLY A 269 -17.71 5.17 -16.07
CA GLY A 269 -17.07 6.39 -16.58
C GLY A 269 -16.09 7.05 -15.59
N ARG A 270 -15.72 6.37 -14.49
CA ARG A 270 -14.76 6.88 -13.51
C ARG A 270 -13.83 5.77 -13.04
N TRP A 271 -12.67 6.14 -12.54
CA TRP A 271 -11.81 5.19 -11.85
C TRP A 271 -12.38 4.90 -10.48
N ARG A 272 -12.49 3.62 -10.14
CA ARG A 272 -13.07 3.17 -8.88
C ARG A 272 -12.19 2.15 -8.20
N ALA A 273 -11.96 2.35 -6.91
CA ALA A 273 -11.46 1.35 -5.97
C ALA A 273 -12.62 0.83 -5.13
N THR A 274 -12.74 -0.48 -4.98
CA THR A 274 -13.83 -1.12 -4.22
C THR A 274 -13.28 -2.20 -3.29
N ILE A 275 -14.03 -2.51 -2.24
CA ILE A 275 -13.83 -3.67 -1.38
C ILE A 275 -14.90 -4.75 -1.60
N ALA A 276 -15.79 -4.60 -2.58
CA ALA A 276 -16.96 -5.46 -2.73
C ALA A 276 -16.94 -6.27 -4.03
N ALA A 277 -15.80 -6.33 -4.73
CA ALA A 277 -15.69 -7.08 -5.98
C ALA A 277 -15.69 -8.59 -5.70
N THR A 278 -16.77 -9.27 -6.08
CA THR A 278 -16.87 -10.74 -5.97
C THR A 278 -15.92 -11.41 -6.95
N PHE A 279 -14.90 -12.10 -6.43
CA PHE A 279 -13.91 -12.80 -7.26
C PHE A 279 -14.11 -14.32 -7.27
N SER A 280 -14.87 -14.85 -6.31
CA SER A 280 -15.18 -16.28 -6.24
C SER A 280 -16.62 -16.48 -5.76
N SER A 281 -17.33 -17.39 -6.41
CA SER A 281 -18.64 -17.88 -5.98
C SER A 281 -18.66 -19.40 -6.12
N ARG A 282 -18.98 -20.11 -5.04
CA ARG A 282 -19.01 -21.58 -5.02
C ARG A 282 -20.28 -22.07 -4.35
N TYR A 283 -20.93 -23.07 -4.95
CA TYR A 283 -22.05 -23.77 -4.33
C TYR A 283 -21.55 -24.82 -3.33
N ILE A 284 -22.11 -24.78 -2.12
CA ILE A 284 -21.85 -25.70 -1.02
C ILE A 284 -23.04 -26.65 -0.94
N SER A 285 -22.82 -27.89 -1.39
CA SER A 285 -23.84 -28.95 -1.39
C SER A 285 -23.77 -29.85 -0.15
N ASP A 286 -22.64 -29.86 0.58
CA ASP A 286 -22.50 -30.60 1.84
C ASP A 286 -22.93 -29.72 3.03
N PRO A 287 -24.01 -30.08 3.74
CA PRO A 287 -24.44 -29.37 4.94
C PRO A 287 -23.33 -29.22 5.99
N ARG A 288 -22.44 -30.21 6.15
CA ARG A 288 -21.35 -30.15 7.15
C ARG A 288 -20.35 -29.05 6.81
N GLU A 289 -20.06 -28.86 5.53
CA GLU A 289 -19.21 -27.77 5.08
C GLU A 289 -19.91 -26.43 5.33
N GLY A 290 -21.19 -26.29 5.00
CA GLY A 290 -21.91 -25.03 5.22
C GLY A 290 -22.15 -24.68 6.70
N GLU A 291 -22.13 -25.65 7.61
CA GLU A 291 -22.08 -25.41 9.07
C GLU A 291 -20.72 -24.86 9.51
N SER A 292 -19.64 -25.16 8.77
CA SER A 292 -18.29 -24.69 9.09
C SER A 292 -17.97 -23.30 8.53
N ILE A 293 -18.79 -22.82 7.59
CA ILE A 293 -18.64 -21.50 6.96
C ILE A 293 -19.41 -20.44 7.74
N ARG A 294 -18.70 -19.39 8.17
CA ARG A 294 -19.33 -18.22 8.80
C ARG A 294 -20.31 -17.54 7.83
N PRO A 295 -21.56 -17.24 8.23
CA PRO A 295 -22.58 -16.67 7.34
C PRO A 295 -22.16 -15.35 6.67
N TRP A 296 -21.46 -14.49 7.41
CA TRP A 296 -20.85 -13.29 6.87
C TRP A 296 -19.60 -12.94 7.67
N ALA A 297 -18.58 -12.49 6.97
CA ALA A 297 -17.37 -11.96 7.56
C ALA A 297 -16.87 -10.82 6.67
N VAL A 298 -16.52 -9.69 7.28
CA VAL A 298 -15.97 -8.54 6.57
C VAL A 298 -14.58 -8.29 7.14
N GLY A 299 -13.63 -8.18 6.22
CA GLY A 299 -12.27 -7.78 6.48
C GLY A 299 -12.14 -6.26 6.62
N GLY A 300 -10.92 -5.80 6.69
CA GLY A 300 -10.54 -4.43 6.91
C GLY A 300 -10.55 -3.67 5.60
N TYR A 301 -10.45 -2.36 5.73
CA TYR A 301 -10.37 -1.47 4.58
C TYR A 301 -8.93 -1.42 4.08
N PRO A 302 -8.66 -1.82 2.83
CA PRO A 302 -7.32 -1.79 2.27
C PRO A 302 -6.86 -0.35 2.06
N GLY A 303 -5.56 -0.21 1.85
CA GLY A 303 -5.00 1.03 1.33
C GLY A 303 -5.23 1.19 -0.17
N TYR A 304 -5.32 2.43 -0.63
CA TYR A 304 -5.35 2.78 -2.05
C TYR A 304 -4.37 3.91 -2.36
N ILE A 305 -4.01 4.02 -3.65
CA ILE A 305 -3.17 5.07 -4.20
C ILE A 305 -3.81 5.66 -5.45
N GLU A 306 -3.60 6.96 -5.68
CA GLU A 306 -3.78 7.57 -6.99
C GLU A 306 -2.52 7.35 -7.81
N THR A 307 -2.67 6.91 -9.07
CA THR A 307 -1.56 6.37 -9.86
C THR A 307 -1.07 7.27 -10.98
N THR A 308 -1.71 8.42 -11.22
CA THR A 308 -1.29 9.39 -12.24
C THR A 308 0.19 9.74 -12.15
N VAL A 309 0.66 10.13 -10.96
CA VAL A 309 2.08 10.48 -10.75
C VAL A 309 3.01 9.28 -11.00
N TYR A 310 2.58 8.07 -10.65
CA TYR A 310 3.40 6.89 -10.90
C TYR A 310 3.42 6.54 -12.38
N ASP A 311 2.28 6.62 -13.08
CA ASP A 311 2.20 6.35 -14.51
C ASP A 311 3.03 7.32 -15.36
N ASP A 312 3.00 8.61 -15.01
CA ASP A 312 3.69 9.66 -15.76
C ASP A 312 5.22 9.59 -15.56
N TYR A 313 5.68 9.19 -14.37
CA TYR A 313 7.09 9.34 -13.97
C TYR A 313 7.83 8.04 -13.65
N TYR A 314 7.19 6.86 -13.64
CA TYR A 314 7.88 5.62 -13.23
C TYR A 314 9.11 5.30 -14.10
N ARG A 315 9.08 5.61 -15.39
CA ARG A 315 10.19 5.34 -16.31
C ARG A 315 11.45 6.08 -15.88
N ALA A 316 11.33 7.37 -15.59
CA ALA A 316 12.43 8.18 -15.08
C ALA A 316 12.88 7.72 -13.68
N ALA A 317 11.93 7.38 -12.81
CA ALA A 317 12.22 6.92 -11.45
C ALA A 317 12.97 5.57 -11.43
N LEU A 318 12.61 4.65 -12.32
CA LEU A 318 13.15 3.29 -12.36
C LEU A 318 14.32 3.13 -13.35
N GLY A 319 14.54 4.10 -14.24
CA GLY A 319 15.63 4.06 -15.24
C GLY A 319 15.35 3.14 -16.43
N VAL A 320 14.09 3.09 -16.89
CA VAL A 320 13.58 2.18 -17.94
C VAL A 320 12.86 2.87 -19.08
#